data_AF-A0A7Y4ZPC9-F1
#
_entry.id   AF-A0A7Y4ZPC9-F1
#
_cell.length_a   1.000
_cell.length_b   1.000
_cell.length_c   1.000
_cell.angle_alpha   90.00
_cell.angle_beta   90.00
_cell.angle_gamma   90.00
#
_symmetry.space_group_name_H-M   'P 1'
#
loop_
_entity.id
_entity.type
_entity.pdbx_description
1 polymer ?
#
loop_
_entity_poly.entity_id
_entity_poly.type
_entity_poly.pdbx_seq_one_letter_code
_entity_poly.pdbx_strand_id
1 'polypeptide(L)'
;MSPRPPEGAAAREVIRWAMETFGSTLAVATSLGAEDMVLLHEVAHLRREHGLALPHVFFLDTGRLHEETYALLAAAQARYAVPIEVYFPGAPLVESLVRKQGVLGFRASVEARKECC
;
A
#
# COMPACT_ATOMS: atom_id res chain seq x y z
N MET A 1 -18.03 -18.68 -8.71
CA MET A 1 -16.69 -19.02 -8.16
C MET A 1 -15.78 -17.84 -8.42
N SER A 2 -15.08 -17.33 -7.41
CA SER A 2 -14.11 -16.25 -7.62
C SER A 2 -12.96 -16.75 -8.50
N PRO A 3 -12.49 -15.95 -9.46
CA PRO A 3 -11.39 -16.34 -10.33
C PRO A 3 -10.11 -16.56 -9.51
N ARG A 4 -9.32 -17.57 -9.89
CA ARG A 4 -8.07 -17.93 -9.20
C ARG A 4 -6.85 -17.51 -10.04
N PRO A 5 -5.76 -17.06 -9.40
CA PRO A 5 -4.53 -16.76 -10.10
C PRO A 5 -3.92 -18.03 -10.71
N PRO A 6 -3.12 -17.90 -11.78
CA PRO A 6 -2.39 -19.03 -12.36
C PRO A 6 -1.36 -19.58 -11.37
N GLU A 7 -1.44 -20.88 -11.05
CA GLU A 7 -0.50 -21.54 -10.14
C GLU A 7 0.88 -21.74 -10.77
N GLY A 8 1.94 -21.51 -9.99
CA GLY A 8 3.33 -21.66 -10.44
C GLY A 8 3.82 -20.59 -11.43
N ALA A 9 3.00 -19.58 -11.73
CA ALA A 9 3.35 -18.49 -12.62
C ALA A 9 4.34 -17.50 -11.99
N ALA A 10 5.08 -16.77 -12.84
CA ALA A 10 5.94 -15.70 -12.39
C ALA A 10 5.10 -14.54 -11.81
N ALA A 11 5.68 -13.77 -10.87
CA ALA A 11 4.97 -12.68 -10.20
C ALA A 11 4.32 -11.68 -11.19
N ARG A 12 5.04 -11.30 -12.26
CA ARG A 12 4.53 -10.43 -13.32
C ARG A 12 3.27 -10.98 -14.00
N GLU A 13 3.21 -12.30 -14.21
CA GLU A 13 2.06 -12.94 -14.84
C GLU A 13 0.85 -12.93 -13.93
N VAL A 14 1.05 -13.14 -12.63
CA VAL A 14 0.00 -13.02 -11.61
C VAL A 14 -0.52 -11.59 -11.51
N ILE A 15 0.38 -10.59 -11.54
CA ILE A 15 0.01 -9.16 -11.51
C ILE A 15 -0.80 -8.79 -12.76
N ARG A 16 -0.33 -9.20 -13.95
CA ARG A 16 -1.06 -8.98 -15.20
C ARG A 16 -2.45 -9.61 -15.14
N TRP A 17 -2.53 -10.88 -14.73
CA TRP A 17 -3.80 -11.58 -14.57
C TRP A 17 -4.75 -10.83 -13.64
N ALA A 18 -4.26 -10.31 -12.51
CA ALA A 18 -5.10 -9.57 -11.57
C ALA A 18 -5.60 -8.25 -12.19
N MET A 19 -4.74 -7.52 -12.89
CA MET A 19 -5.10 -6.28 -13.59
C MET A 19 -6.13 -6.52 -14.71
N GLU A 20 -5.99 -7.60 -15.46
CA GLU A 20 -6.95 -8.00 -16.52
C GLU A 20 -8.29 -8.47 -15.92
N THR A 21 -8.24 -9.21 -14.82
CA THR A 21 -9.42 -9.82 -14.19
C THR A 21 -10.28 -8.81 -13.43
N PHE A 22 -9.65 -7.91 -12.69
CA PHE A 22 -10.34 -7.00 -11.77
C PHE A 22 -10.34 -5.54 -12.25
N GLY A 23 -9.44 -5.18 -13.17
CA GLY A 23 -9.37 -3.85 -13.76
C GLY A 23 -9.31 -2.74 -12.70
N SER A 24 -10.19 -1.75 -12.83
CA SER A 24 -10.25 -0.60 -11.92
C SER A 24 -10.79 -0.93 -10.52
N THR A 25 -11.27 -2.16 -10.27
CA THR A 25 -11.69 -2.60 -8.93
C THR A 25 -10.57 -3.30 -8.16
N LEU A 26 -9.42 -3.53 -8.81
CA LEU A 26 -8.22 -4.00 -8.15
C LEU A 26 -7.65 -2.88 -7.25
N ALA A 27 -7.41 -3.22 -5.98
CA ALA A 27 -6.70 -2.35 -5.05
C ALA A 27 -5.30 -2.92 -4.76
N VAL A 28 -4.30 -2.04 -4.77
CA VAL A 28 -2.92 -2.34 -4.41
C VAL A 28 -2.54 -1.51 -3.19
N ALA A 29 -2.39 -2.17 -2.05
CA ALA A 29 -1.84 -1.55 -0.86
C ALA A 29 -0.31 -1.45 -1.02
N THR A 30 0.28 -0.30 -0.66
CA THR A 30 1.72 -0.14 -0.60
C THR A 30 2.14 0.49 0.72
N SER A 31 3.19 -0.06 1.30
CA SER A 31 3.98 0.51 2.40
C SER A 31 5.28 1.16 1.92
N LEU A 32 5.52 1.12 0.60
CA LEU A 32 6.77 1.53 -0.07
C LEU A 32 7.99 0.68 0.31
N GLY A 33 7.75 -0.52 0.85
CA GLY A 33 8.79 -1.54 1.02
C GLY A 33 9.37 -2.00 -0.33
N ALA A 34 10.49 -2.72 -0.30
CA ALA A 34 11.18 -3.12 -1.52
C ALA A 34 10.29 -3.94 -2.46
N GLU A 35 9.53 -4.88 -1.90
CA GLU A 35 8.59 -5.74 -2.63
C GLU A 35 7.45 -4.92 -3.25
N ASP A 36 6.90 -3.95 -2.50
CA ASP A 36 5.83 -3.08 -2.98
C ASP A 36 6.32 -2.14 -4.09
N MET A 37 7.58 -1.70 -4.04
CA MET A 37 8.19 -0.90 -5.09
C MET A 37 8.37 -1.71 -6.39
N VAL A 38 8.65 -3.01 -6.28
CA VAL A 38 8.67 -3.93 -7.43
C VAL A 38 7.24 -4.14 -7.96
N LEU A 39 6.25 -4.30 -7.08
CA LEU A 39 4.84 -4.42 -7.48
C LEU A 39 4.36 -3.16 -8.23
N LEU A 40 4.66 -1.96 -7.71
CA LEU A 40 4.34 -0.69 -8.35
C LEU A 40 5.05 -0.54 -9.70
N HIS A 41 6.31 -0.98 -9.78
CA HIS A 41 7.06 -1.03 -11.03
C HIS A 41 6.33 -1.87 -12.08
N GLU A 42 5.99 -3.12 -11.74
CA GLU A 42 5.30 -4.03 -12.66
C GLU A 42 3.92 -3.50 -13.07
N VAL A 43 3.12 -2.99 -12.13
CA VAL A 43 1.81 -2.36 -12.43
C VAL A 43 1.96 -1.22 -13.44
N ALA A 44 2.93 -0.32 -13.23
CA ALA A 44 3.16 0.81 -14.10
C ALA A 44 3.64 0.37 -15.51
N HIS A 45 4.49 -0.65 -15.57
CA HIS A 45 4.99 -1.21 -16.83
C HIS A 45 3.90 -1.96 -17.60
N LEU A 46 3.20 -2.90 -16.97
CA LEU A 46 2.11 -3.66 -17.57
C LEU A 46 0.99 -2.76 -18.08
N ARG A 47 0.63 -1.71 -17.34
CA ARG A 47 -0.31 -0.68 -17.82
C ARG A 47 0.15 -0.06 -19.13
N ARG A 48 1.43 0.35 -19.24
CA ARG A 48 1.96 1.00 -20.46
C ARG A 48 2.09 0.03 -21.62
N GLU A 49 2.56 -1.19 -21.35
CA GLU A 49 2.82 -2.20 -22.37
C GLU A 49 1.53 -2.79 -22.96
N HIS A 50 0.51 -3.00 -22.12
CA HIS A 50 -0.72 -3.70 -22.51
C HIS A 50 -1.98 -2.81 -22.49
N GLY A 51 -1.86 -1.53 -22.12
CA GLY A 51 -3.00 -0.61 -22.06
C GLY A 51 -4.02 -0.96 -20.97
N LEU A 52 -3.59 -1.65 -19.90
CA LEU A 52 -4.49 -2.12 -18.84
C LEU A 52 -5.04 -0.96 -17.99
N ALA A 53 -6.21 -1.19 -17.40
CA ALA A 53 -6.77 -0.28 -16.41
C ALA A 53 -5.81 -0.13 -15.22
N LEU A 54 -5.65 1.10 -14.72
CA LEU A 54 -4.83 1.37 -13.56
C LEU A 54 -5.58 0.91 -12.29
N PRO A 55 -4.97 0.09 -11.42
CA PRO A 55 -5.56 -0.25 -10.14
C PRO A 55 -5.63 0.97 -9.22
N HIS A 56 -6.49 0.89 -8.21
CA HIS A 56 -6.49 1.81 -7.09
C HIS A 56 -5.27 1.52 -6.20
N VAL A 57 -4.29 2.42 -6.17
CA VAL A 57 -3.10 2.27 -5.32
C VAL A 57 -3.25 3.14 -4.08
N PHE A 58 -3.04 2.58 -2.90
CA PHE A 58 -3.19 3.31 -1.64
C PHE A 58 -2.06 3.05 -0.65
N PHE A 59 -1.82 4.05 0.20
CA PHE A 59 -0.80 4.10 1.23
C PHE A 59 -1.42 4.53 2.56
N LEU A 60 -1.04 3.88 3.66
CA LEU A 60 -1.50 4.22 5.00
C LEU A 60 -0.44 5.07 5.71
N ASP A 61 -0.72 6.36 5.86
CA ASP A 61 0.12 7.25 6.65
C ASP A 61 -0.30 7.23 8.11
N THR A 62 0.48 6.55 8.94
CA THR A 62 0.23 6.46 10.39
C THR A 62 0.55 7.77 11.14
N GLY A 63 1.11 8.78 10.48
CA GLY A 63 1.63 10.01 11.09
C GLY A 63 2.92 9.81 11.88
N ARG A 64 3.55 8.64 11.77
CA ARG A 64 4.73 8.20 12.54
C ARG A 64 5.81 7.54 11.69
N LEU A 65 5.70 7.68 10.37
CA LEU A 65 6.65 7.11 9.42
C LEU A 65 7.93 7.97 9.35
N HIS A 66 8.99 7.39 8.81
CA HIS A 66 10.24 8.10 8.59
C HIS A 66 10.08 9.16 7.50
N GLU A 67 10.83 10.26 7.57
CA GLU A 67 10.82 11.31 6.55
C GLU A 67 11.16 10.73 5.16
N GLU A 68 12.09 9.78 5.13
CA GLU A 68 12.54 9.06 3.95
C GLU A 68 11.39 8.29 3.27
N THR A 69 10.40 7.82 4.04
CA THR A 69 9.21 7.16 3.48
C THR A 69 8.36 8.14 2.69
N TYR A 70 8.22 9.39 3.16
CA TYR A 70 7.50 10.44 2.43
C TYR A 70 8.28 10.91 1.20
N ALA A 71 9.60 11.04 1.31
CA ALA A 71 10.45 11.36 0.18
C ALA A 71 10.35 10.27 -0.92
N LEU A 72 10.33 9.00 -0.52
CA LEU A 72 10.12 7.88 -1.43
C LEU A 72 8.71 7.89 -2.04
N LEU A 73 7.67 8.21 -1.27
CA LEU A 73 6.31 8.36 -1.80
C LEU A 73 6.26 9.39 -2.93
N ALA A 74 6.85 10.56 -2.71
CA ALA A 74 6.93 11.62 -3.72
C ALA A 74 7.72 11.17 -4.96
N ALA A 75 8.87 10.53 -4.75
CA ALA A 75 9.71 10.02 -5.84
C ALA A 75 9.00 8.92 -6.66
N ALA A 76 8.28 8.01 -6.00
CA ALA A 76 7.56 6.92 -6.63
C ALA A 76 6.40 7.45 -7.51
N GLN A 77 5.60 8.38 -7.00
CA GLN A 77 4.53 9.02 -7.77
C GLN A 77 5.08 9.74 -9.00
N ALA A 78 6.16 10.51 -8.85
CA ALA A 78 6.81 11.21 -9.96
C ALA A 78 7.38 10.24 -11.00
N ARG A 79 8.02 9.16 -10.57
CA ARG A 79 8.67 8.19 -11.46
C ARG A 79 7.68 7.35 -12.25
N TYR A 80 6.62 6.86 -11.61
CA TYR A 80 5.71 5.90 -12.24
C TYR A 80 4.46 6.53 -12.84
N ALA A 81 4.17 7.80 -12.52
CA ALA A 81 2.92 8.49 -12.90
C ALA A 81 1.68 7.66 -12.52
N VAL A 82 1.75 7.02 -11.34
CA VAL A 82 0.66 6.29 -10.69
C VAL A 82 0.25 7.13 -9.48
N PRO A 83 -1.00 7.60 -9.40
CA PRO A 83 -1.50 8.29 -8.22
C PRO A 83 -1.59 7.29 -7.06
N ILE A 84 -1.10 7.69 -5.89
CA ILE A 84 -1.17 6.89 -4.66
C ILE A 84 -2.05 7.63 -3.68
N GLU A 85 -3.21 7.07 -3.35
CA GLU A 85 -4.13 7.66 -2.39
C GLU A 85 -3.63 7.45 -0.95
N VAL A 86 -3.58 8.53 -0.18
CA VAL A 86 -3.05 8.51 1.20
C VAL A 86 -4.21 8.52 2.19
N TYR A 87 -4.24 7.53 3.08
CA TYR A 87 -5.21 7.44 4.17
C TYR A 87 -4.53 7.70 5.52
N PHE A 88 -5.25 8.38 6.40
CA PHE A 88 -4.78 8.73 7.75
C PHE A 88 -5.67 8.09 8.82
N PRO A 89 -5.13 7.80 10.02
CA PRO A 89 -5.92 7.43 11.18
C PRO A 89 -6.95 8.49 11.56
N GLY A 90 -8.10 8.05 12.09
CA GLY A 90 -9.10 8.96 12.64
C GLY A 90 -8.59 9.67 13.90
N ALA A 91 -8.50 11.00 13.85
CA ALA A 91 -7.95 11.81 14.95
C ALA A 91 -8.55 11.50 16.34
N PRO A 92 -9.88 11.34 16.51
CA PRO A 92 -10.45 11.02 17.83
C PRO A 92 -9.95 9.68 18.42
N LEU A 93 -9.68 8.69 17.56
CA LEU A 93 -9.18 7.38 17.97
C LEU A 93 -7.72 7.49 18.44
N VAL A 94 -6.88 8.22 17.68
CA VAL A 94 -5.48 8.44 18.03
C VAL A 94 -5.35 9.25 19.32
N GLU A 95 -6.15 10.32 19.49
CA GLU A 95 -6.15 11.12 20.71
C GLU A 95 -6.50 10.27 21.95
N SER A 96 -7.55 9.45 21.84
CA SER A 96 -7.97 8.56 22.92
C SER A 96 -6.86 7.55 23.28
N LEU A 97 -6.27 6.92 22.27
CA LEU A 97 -5.17 5.97 22.44
C LEU A 97 -3.96 6.61 23.14
N VAL A 98 -3.53 7.78 22.68
CA VAL A 98 -2.37 8.49 23.25
C VAL A 98 -2.65 8.97 24.66
N ARG A 99 -3.86 9.45 24.98
CA ARG A 99 -4.26 9.80 26.36
C ARG A 99 -4.22 8.58 27.29
N LYS A 100 -4.60 7.40 26.79
CA LYS A 100 -4.65 6.15 27.55
C LYS A 100 -3.27 5.51 27.75
N GLN A 101 -2.43 5.49 26.71
CA GLN A 101 -1.19 4.69 26.69
C GLN A 101 0.10 5.51 26.55
N GLY A 102 0.00 6.81 26.29
CA GLY A 102 1.13 7.69 25.96
C GLY A 102 1.59 7.56 24.51
N VAL A 103 2.41 8.53 24.06
CA VAL A 103 2.90 8.64 22.67
C VAL A 103 3.80 7.48 22.20
N LEU A 104 4.29 6.67 23.14
CA LEU A 104 5.10 5.46 22.90
C LEU A 104 4.49 4.22 23.57
N GLY A 105 3.19 4.24 23.87
CA GLY A 105 2.48 3.18 24.59
C GLY A 105 2.64 1.79 23.96
N PHE A 106 2.76 1.72 22.65
CA PHE A 106 3.02 0.50 21.87
C PHE A 106 4.30 -0.26 22.24
N ARG A 107 5.19 0.33 23.06
CA ARG A 107 6.39 -0.34 23.59
C ARG A 107 6.12 -1.13 24.86
N ALA A 108 5.01 -0.90 25.54
CA ALA A 108 4.72 -1.49 26.85
C ALA A 108 4.33 -2.96 26.77
N SER A 109 3.59 -3.38 25.73
CA SER A 109 3.21 -4.78 25.51
C SER A 109 2.85 -5.06 24.05
N VAL A 110 2.64 -6.34 23.72
CA VAL A 110 2.18 -6.76 22.38
C VAL A 110 0.74 -6.28 22.14
N GLU A 111 -0.11 -6.30 23.17
CA GLU A 111 -1.50 -5.85 23.12
C GLU A 111 -1.58 -4.35 22.86
N ALA A 112 -0.75 -3.55 23.56
CA ALA A 112 -0.66 -2.11 23.32
C ALA A 112 -0.20 -1.79 21.89
N ARG A 113 0.74 -2.58 21.35
CA ARG A 113 1.16 -2.45 19.95
C ARG A 113 0.02 -2.75 18.97
N LYS A 114 -0.73 -3.82 19.21
CA LYS A 114 -1.89 -4.20 18.40
C LYS A 114 -3.04 -3.19 18.46
N GLU A 115 -3.20 -2.46 19.57
CA GLU A 115 -4.19 -1.37 19.68
C GLU A 115 -3.73 -0.11 18.92
N CYS A 116 -2.42 0.09 18.78
CA CYS A 116 -1.83 1.19 18.01
C CYS A 116 -1.81 0.94 16.50
N CYS A 117 -1.66 -0.32 16.07
CA CYS A 117 -1.67 -0.74 14.67
C CYS A 117 -3.09 -0.93 14.16
#